data_AF-A0A7J5EZ47-F1
#
_entry.id   AF-A0A7J5EZ47-F1
#
_cell.length_a   1.000
_cell.length_b   1.000
_cell.length_c   1.000
_cell.angle_alpha   90.00
_cell.angle_beta   90.00
_cell.angle_gamma   90.00
#
_symmetry.space_group_name_H-M   'P 1'
#
loop_
_entity.id
_entity.type
_entity.pdbx_description
1 polymer ?
#
loop_
_entity_poly.entity_id
_entity_poly.type
_entity_poly.pdbx_seq_one_letter_code
_entity_poly.pdbx_strand_id
1 'polypeptide(L)'
;MGDTPRGLYEALITRETQAALDELGERLVSIVRALRPADAADRIALHVSRVVQRAVADAAEHARVELGVALTNRLIETIGARV
;
A
#
# COMPACT_ATOMS: atom_id res chain seq x y z
N MET A 1 -36.60 19.13 11.84
CA MET A 1 -35.56 18.11 12.06
C MET A 1 -34.65 18.17 10.85
N GLY A 2 -33.37 18.47 11.06
CA GLY A 2 -32.45 18.96 10.04
C GLY A 2 -32.28 18.01 8.86
N ASP A 3 -32.40 18.59 7.68
CA ASP A 3 -32.09 17.96 6.40
C ASP A 3 -30.57 17.78 6.34
N THR A 4 -30.07 16.61 6.77
CA THR A 4 -28.65 16.28 6.67
C THR A 4 -28.31 16.21 5.18
N PRO A 5 -27.48 17.13 4.64
CA PRO A 5 -27.13 17.09 3.24
C PRO A 5 -26.51 15.72 2.94
N ARG A 6 -27.00 15.04 1.90
CA ARG A 6 -26.35 13.80 1.43
C ARG A 6 -24.87 14.11 1.20
N GLY A 7 -23.97 13.32 1.78
CA GLY A 7 -22.53 13.58 1.74
C GLY A 7 -21.96 14.28 2.98
N LEU A 8 -22.77 14.65 3.99
CA LEU A 8 -22.27 15.30 5.20
C LEU A 8 -21.30 14.40 5.98
N TYR A 9 -21.62 13.11 6.09
CA TYR A 9 -20.76 12.14 6.76
C TYR A 9 -19.39 12.07 6.07
N GLU A 10 -19.39 11.92 4.75
CA GLU A 10 -18.20 11.87 3.92
C GLU A 10 -17.40 13.16 4.01
N ALA A 11 -18.06 14.32 3.95
CA ALA A 11 -17.40 15.62 4.08
C ALA A 11 -16.74 15.82 5.46
N LEU A 12 -17.35 15.31 6.53
CA LEU A 12 -16.77 15.34 7.87
C LEU A 12 -15.56 14.39 7.97
N ILE A 13 -15.71 13.14 7.51
CA ILE A 13 -14.60 12.18 7.48
C ILE A 13 -13.41 12.73 6.69
N THR A 14 -13.64 13.29 5.49
CA THR A 14 -12.58 13.87 4.65
C THR A 14 -11.89 15.04 5.35
N ARG A 15 -12.65 15.93 6.00
CA ARG A 15 -12.08 17.10 6.69
C ARG A 15 -11.21 16.70 7.87
N GLU A 16 -11.70 15.80 8.72
CA GLU A 16 -10.94 15.33 9.88
C GLU A 16 -9.70 14.53 9.45
N THR A 17 -9.79 13.76 8.36
CA THR A 17 -8.63 13.08 7.77
C THR A 17 -7.59 14.08 7.27
N GLN A 18 -8.00 15.13 6.57
CA GLN A 18 -7.08 16.17 6.09
C GLN A 18 -6.41 16.91 7.25
N ALA A 19 -7.17 17.27 8.29
CA ALA A 19 -6.62 17.91 9.48
C ALA A 19 -5.58 17.03 10.19
N ALA A 20 -5.87 15.73 10.35
CA ALA A 20 -4.93 14.77 10.91
C ALA A 20 -3.66 14.61 10.05
N LEU A 21 -3.77 14.69 8.72
CA LEU A 21 -2.63 14.66 7.81
C LEU A 21 -1.79 15.95 7.88
N ASP A 22 -2.43 17.10 8.03
CA ASP A 22 -1.74 18.38 8.15
C ASP A 22 -1.01 18.49 9.52
N GLU A 23 -1.59 17.94 10.58
CA GLU A 23 -0.98 17.84 11.92
C GLU A 23 0.19 16.85 11.99
N LEU A 24 0.25 15.88 11.09
CA LEU A 24 1.32 14.88 11.04
C LEU A 24 2.71 15.51 10.88
N GLY A 25 2.77 16.75 10.35
CA GLY A 25 3.95 17.63 10.36
C GLY A 25 5.19 17.08 9.67
N GLU A 26 6.25 17.89 9.58
CA GLU A 26 7.52 17.54 8.92
C GLU A 26 8.20 16.25 9.44
N ARG A 27 7.74 15.72 10.57
CA ARG A 27 8.18 14.44 11.15
C ARG A 27 7.79 13.21 10.33
N LEU A 28 6.80 13.33 9.45
CA LEU A 28 6.38 12.29 8.50
C LEU A 28 6.57 12.72 7.05
N VAL A 29 7.29 13.81 6.80
CA VAL A 29 7.93 14.03 5.51
C VAL A 29 8.88 12.86 5.31
N SER A 30 8.55 11.99 4.36
CA SER A 30 9.47 10.97 3.87
C SER A 30 10.80 11.67 3.64
N ILE A 31 11.83 11.33 4.41
CA ILE A 31 13.19 11.80 4.13
C ILE A 31 13.54 11.15 2.79
N VAL A 32 13.30 11.89 1.70
CA VAL A 32 13.68 11.52 0.34
C VAL A 32 15.18 11.72 0.23
N ARG A 33 15.94 10.88 0.93
CA ARG A 33 17.37 10.71 0.66
C ARG A 33 17.50 9.86 -0.59
N ALA A 34 18.47 10.18 -1.44
CA ALA A 34 18.80 9.34 -2.58
C ALA A 34 19.01 7.89 -2.09
N LEU A 35 18.34 6.93 -2.73
CA LEU A 35 18.47 5.52 -2.41
C LEU A 35 19.92 5.13 -2.61
N ARG A 36 20.62 4.78 -1.52
CA ARG A 36 21.99 4.26 -1.63
C ARG A 36 21.92 2.97 -2.45
N PRO A 37 22.82 2.75 -3.43
CA PRO A 37 22.81 1.52 -4.22
C PRO A 37 22.84 0.24 -3.36
N ALA A 38 23.55 0.27 -2.23
CA ALA A 38 23.59 -0.84 -1.27
C ALA A 38 22.23 -1.14 -0.60
N ASP A 39 21.37 -0.14 -0.43
CA ASP A 39 20.03 -0.31 0.18
C ASP A 39 18.97 -0.66 -0.89
N ALA A 40 19.33 -0.64 -2.18
CA ALA A 40 18.35 -0.73 -3.26
C ALA A 40 17.64 -2.08 -3.31
N ALA A 41 18.39 -3.17 -3.15
CA ALA A 41 17.85 -4.52 -3.12
C ALA A 41 16.81 -4.68 -1.99
N ASP A 42 17.16 -4.26 -0.78
CA ASP A 42 16.28 -4.38 0.40
C ASP A 42 15.00 -3.55 0.24
N ARG A 43 15.11 -2.34 -0.31
CA ARG A 43 13.95 -1.46 -0.53
C ARG A 43 13.03 -1.99 -1.62
N ILE A 44 13.59 -2.55 -2.69
CA ILE A 44 12.81 -3.20 -3.75
C ILE A 44 12.10 -4.44 -3.17
N ALA A 45 12.81 -5.30 -2.43
CA ALA A 45 12.22 -6.47 -1.80
C ALA A 45 11.08 -6.12 -0.83
N LEU A 46 11.28 -5.11 0.02
CA LEU A 46 10.24 -4.63 0.94
C LEU A 46 9.04 -4.03 0.20
N HIS A 47 9.27 -3.32 -0.90
CA HIS A 47 8.17 -2.76 -1.68
C HIS A 47 7.36 -3.88 -2.34
N VAL A 48 8.03 -4.85 -2.97
CA VAL A 48 7.39 -6.00 -3.61
C VAL A 48 6.59 -6.80 -2.58
N SER A 49 7.13 -7.07 -1.39
CA SER A 49 6.40 -7.82 -0.36
C SER A 49 5.12 -7.11 0.08
N ARG A 50 5.15 -5.79 0.27
CA ARG A 50 3.98 -4.98 0.61
C ARG A 50 2.92 -4.97 -0.49
N VAL A 51 3.34 -4.91 -1.76
CA VAL A 51 2.43 -4.97 -2.91
C VAL A 51 1.73 -6.33 -2.96
N VAL A 52 2.48 -7.43 -2.81
CA VAL A 52 1.92 -8.79 -2.80
C VAL A 52 0.96 -8.98 -1.63
N GLN A 53 1.34 -8.55 -0.42
CA GLN A 53 0.48 -8.64 0.76
C GLN A 53 -0.86 -7.93 0.57
N ARG A 54 -0.84 -6.70 0.03
CA ARG A 54 -2.08 -5.95 -0.25
C ARG A 54 -2.94 -6.67 -1.29
N ALA A 55 -2.35 -7.10 -2.41
CA ALA A 55 -3.08 -7.79 -3.46
C ALA A 55 -3.79 -9.07 -2.95
N VAL A 56 -3.13 -9.83 -2.06
CA VAL A 56 -3.73 -11.02 -1.45
C VAL A 56 -4.78 -10.66 -0.40
N ALA A 57 -4.57 -9.62 0.41
CA ALA A 57 -5.52 -9.18 1.43
C ALA A 57 -6.84 -8.67 0.81
N ASP A 58 -6.73 -7.94 -0.29
CA ASP A 58 -7.88 -7.36 -1.04
C ASP A 58 -8.66 -8.42 -1.82
N ALA A 59 -8.10 -9.62 -2.02
CA ALA A 59 -8.81 -10.71 -2.68
C ALA A 59 -9.89 -11.33 -1.78
N ALA A 60 -10.95 -11.83 -2.43
CA ALA A 60 -12.01 -12.58 -1.77
C ALA A 60 -11.43 -13.79 -1.03
N GLU A 61 -11.96 -14.10 0.17
CA GLU A 61 -11.37 -15.07 1.09
C GLU A 61 -11.09 -16.43 0.46
N HIS A 62 -12.02 -16.95 -0.34
CA HIS A 62 -11.88 -18.23 -1.05
C HIS A 62 -10.80 -18.21 -2.15
N ALA A 63 -10.43 -17.05 -2.66
CA ALA A 63 -9.45 -16.88 -3.74
C ALA A 63 -8.04 -16.52 -3.24
N ARG A 64 -7.87 -16.18 -1.95
CA ARG A 64 -6.59 -15.69 -1.42
C ARG A 64 -5.43 -16.68 -1.58
N VAL A 65 -5.70 -17.96 -1.30
CA VAL A 65 -4.67 -19.02 -1.41
C VAL A 65 -4.27 -19.23 -2.86
N GLU A 66 -5.25 -19.38 -3.75
CA GLU A 66 -5.01 -19.58 -5.18
C GLU A 66 -4.24 -18.40 -5.80
N LEU A 67 -4.69 -17.17 -5.52
CA LEU A 67 -4.03 -15.95 -5.98
C LEU A 67 -2.60 -15.86 -5.43
N GLY A 68 -2.40 -16.14 -4.14
CA GLY A 68 -1.08 -16.10 -3.50
C GLY A 68 -0.09 -17.08 -4.14
N VAL A 69 -0.52 -18.32 -4.41
CA VAL A 69 0.31 -19.33 -5.09
C VAL A 69 0.62 -18.91 -6.53
N ALA A 70 -0.38 -18.45 -7.28
CA ALA A 70 -0.20 -18.00 -8.65
C ALA A 70 0.79 -16.82 -8.75
N LEU A 71 0.67 -15.82 -7.88
CA LEU A 71 1.60 -14.69 -7.81
C LEU A 71 3.01 -15.13 -7.46
N THR A 72 3.16 -16.03 -6.48
CA THR A 72 4.47 -16.56 -6.06
C THR A 72 5.17 -17.27 -7.21
N ASN A 73 4.48 -18.17 -7.90
CA ASN A 73 5.06 -18.92 -9.02
C ASN A 73 5.49 -17.98 -10.16
N ARG A 74 4.67 -17.00 -10.53
CA ARG A 74 5.03 -16.02 -11.57
C ARG A 74 6.22 -15.16 -11.18
N LEU A 75 6.33 -14.77 -9.90
CA LEU A 75 7.48 -14.01 -9.40
C LEU A 75 8.77 -14.83 -9.45
N ILE A 76 8.72 -16.10 -9.00
CA ILE A 76 9.88 -17.01 -9.07
C ILE A 76 10.31 -17.23 -10.52
N GLU A 77 9.37 -17.49 -11.42
CA GLU A 77 9.65 -17.67 -12.84
C GLU A 77 10.32 -16.43 -13.45
N THR A 78 9.77 -15.24 -13.17
CA THR A 78 10.31 -13.98 -13.68
C THR A 78 11.73 -13.70 -13.15
N ILE A 79 12.01 -14.03 -11.89
CA ILE A 79 13.33 -13.85 -11.28
C ILE A 79 14.31 -14.90 -11.83
N GLY A 80 13.92 -16.18 -11.81
CA GLY A 80 14.75 -17.29 -12.27
C GLY A 80 15.10 -17.22 -13.76
N ALA A 81 14.27 -16.59 -14.59
CA ALA A 81 14.57 -16.35 -16.00
C ALA A 81 15.64 -15.27 -16.25
N ARG A 82 16.07 -14.52 -15.21
CA ARG A 82 17.00 -13.39 -15.32
C ARG A 82 18.32 -13.59 -14.58
N VAL A 83 18.50 -14.72 -13.91
CA VAL A 83 19.74 -15.12 -13.20
C VAL A 83 20.37 -16.28 -13.97
#